data_AF-A0A242W0U3-F1
#
_entry.id   AF-A0A242W0U3-F1
#
_cell.length_a   1.000
_cell.length_b   1.000
_cell.length_c   1.000
_cell.angle_alpha   90.00
_cell.angle_beta   90.00
_cell.angle_gamma   90.00
#
_symmetry.space_group_name_H-M   'P 1'
#
loop_
_entity.id
_entity.type
_entity.pdbx_description
1 polymer ?
#
loop_
_entity_poly.entity_id
_entity_poly.type
_entity_poly.pdbx_seq_one_letter_code
_entity_poly.pdbx_strand_id
1 'polypeptide(L)'
;MVADIKNFTIGVLGSLFATFLTTYIIHFEQFKGSFNFKEIWTIVINYTFLIYWMAVLILLIMARRIIRSRIDKSQTPYPMVLSIGGFHDAEFNAEGHGFKWKAYADVKQWDRSTNEPLDIHVDRVKGPYCTNDFREMKVSRTYWGRYKYKCPKCGYKRILLKNAWTLKSDIGDEIEAGYRDKVNAR
;
A
#
# COMPACT_ATOMS: atom_id res chain seq x y z
N MET A 1 -21.66 0.64 -18.47
CA MET A 1 -21.00 0.24 -17.20
C MET A 1 -20.65 -1.24 -17.34
N VAL A 2 -19.38 -1.60 -17.52
CA VAL A 2 -18.99 -3.00 -17.76
C VAL A 2 -19.13 -3.77 -16.45
N ALA A 3 -20.24 -4.50 -16.28
CA ALA A 3 -20.60 -5.18 -15.04
C ALA A 3 -19.68 -6.38 -14.72
N ASP A 4 -18.91 -6.86 -15.69
CA ASP A 4 -18.09 -8.06 -15.53
C ASP A 4 -16.70 -7.87 -16.15
N ILE A 5 -15.83 -7.18 -15.40
CA ILE A 5 -14.45 -6.86 -15.79
C ILE A 5 -13.68 -8.12 -16.20
N LYS A 6 -14.00 -9.28 -15.59
CA LYS A 6 -13.38 -10.57 -15.89
C LYS A 6 -13.71 -11.04 -17.31
N ASN A 7 -14.98 -11.00 -17.71
CA ASN A 7 -15.39 -11.41 -19.06
C ASN A 7 -14.87 -10.44 -20.11
N PHE A 8 -14.79 -9.15 -19.78
CA PHE A 8 -14.15 -8.15 -20.64
C PHE A 8 -12.66 -8.42 -20.83
N THR A 9 -11.92 -8.74 -19.76
CA THR A 9 -10.48 -9.06 -19.89
C THR A 9 -10.25 -10.35 -20.66
N ILE A 10 -11.06 -11.38 -20.43
CA ILE A 10 -10.97 -12.65 -21.18
C ILE A 10 -11.30 -12.43 -22.65
N GLY A 11 -12.34 -11.64 -22.96
CA GLY A 11 -12.71 -11.31 -24.34
C GLY A 11 -11.63 -10.53 -25.08
N VAL A 12 -11.00 -9.55 -24.41
CA VAL A 12 -9.88 -8.77 -24.97
C VAL A 12 -8.63 -9.63 -25.17
N LEU A 13 -8.29 -10.49 -24.21
CA LEU A 13 -7.16 -11.42 -24.34
C LEU A 13 -7.40 -12.46 -25.44
N GLY A 14 -8.62 -12.99 -25.53
CA GLY A 14 -9.00 -13.96 -26.56
C GLY A 14 -8.96 -13.35 -27.96
N SER A 15 -9.46 -12.11 -28.13
CA SER A 15 -9.40 -11.43 -29.42
C SER A 15 -7.98 -11.05 -29.83
N LEU A 16 -7.13 -10.63 -28.88
CA LEU A 16 -5.69 -10.39 -29.09
C LEU A 16 -4.95 -11.66 -29.51
N PHE A 17 -5.27 -12.80 -28.89
CA PHE A 17 -4.63 -14.08 -29.19
C PHE A 17 -5.07 -14.63 -30.55
N ALA A 18 -6.37 -14.50 -30.87
CA ALA A 18 -6.91 -14.89 -32.16
C ALA A 18 -6.34 -14.04 -33.30
N THR A 19 -6.26 -12.71 -33.12
CA THR A 19 -5.61 -11.84 -34.11
C THR A 19 -4.15 -12.23 -34.27
N PHE A 20 -3.37 -12.32 -33.19
CA PHE A 20 -1.97 -12.75 -33.27
C PHE A 20 -1.76 -14.06 -34.04
N LEU A 21 -2.56 -15.10 -33.76
CA LEU A 21 -2.49 -16.38 -34.46
C LEU A 21 -2.81 -16.26 -35.95
N THR A 22 -3.91 -15.60 -36.29
CA THR A 22 -4.31 -15.45 -37.70
C THR A 22 -3.30 -14.65 -38.52
N THR A 23 -2.76 -13.55 -37.98
CA THR A 23 -1.77 -12.74 -38.69
C THR A 23 -0.41 -13.43 -38.77
N TYR A 24 -0.02 -14.21 -37.74
CA TYR A 24 1.23 -14.98 -37.74
C TYR A 24 1.20 -16.11 -38.77
N ILE A 25 0.08 -16.85 -38.88
CA ILE A 25 -0.08 -17.95 -39.84
C ILE A 25 0.02 -17.43 -41.28
N ILE A 26 -0.65 -16.31 -41.59
CA ILE A 26 -0.63 -15.70 -42.94
C ILE A 26 0.78 -15.22 -43.30
N HIS A 27 1.52 -14.64 -42.36
CA HIS A 27 2.87 -14.15 -42.64
C HIS A 27 3.94 -15.25 -42.62
N PHE A 28 3.75 -16.35 -41.88
CA PHE A 28 4.68 -17.48 -41.88
C PHE A 28 4.77 -18.16 -43.25
N GLU A 29 3.66 -18.23 -44.00
CA GLU A 29 3.67 -18.69 -45.40
C GLU A 29 4.41 -17.73 -46.34
N GLN A 30 4.41 -16.43 -46.03
CA GLN A 30 5.10 -15.39 -46.79
C GLN A 30 6.62 -15.35 -46.55
N PHE A 31 7.09 -15.84 -45.38
CA PHE A 31 8.51 -15.78 -44.95
C PHE A 31 9.41 -16.91 -45.48
N LYS A 32 8.96 -17.69 -46.47
CA LYS A 32 9.80 -18.72 -47.11
C LYS A 32 10.97 -18.15 -47.96
N GLY A 33 11.12 -16.82 -48.04
CA GLY A 33 12.17 -16.10 -48.76
C GLY A 33 12.93 -15.09 -47.89
N SER A 34 14.15 -14.73 -48.32
CA SER A 34 15.17 -13.95 -47.60
C SER A 34 14.66 -12.71 -46.83
N PHE A 35 15.08 -12.59 -45.56
CA PHE A 35 14.80 -11.44 -44.68
C PHE A 35 15.23 -10.10 -45.30
N ASN A 36 14.24 -9.27 -45.66
CA ASN A 36 14.48 -7.90 -46.13
C ASN A 36 13.93 -6.89 -45.11
N PHE A 37 14.73 -5.88 -44.72
CA PHE A 37 14.36 -4.87 -43.71
C PHE A 37 13.08 -4.08 -44.07
N LYS A 38 12.77 -3.98 -45.37
CA LYS A 38 11.54 -3.34 -45.87
C LYS A 38 10.27 -4.10 -45.48
N GLU A 39 10.33 -5.44 -45.51
CA GLU A 39 9.22 -6.32 -45.11
C GLU A 39 8.98 -6.28 -43.60
N ILE A 40 10.05 -6.18 -42.80
CA ILE A 40 9.97 -5.98 -41.34
C ILE A 40 9.23 -4.68 -41.00
N TRP A 41 9.49 -3.59 -41.73
CA TRP A 41 8.75 -2.34 -41.55
C TRP A 41 7.26 -2.45 -41.92
N THR A 42 6.94 -3.25 -42.94
CA THR A 42 5.53 -3.46 -43.36
C THR A 42 4.77 -4.28 -42.32
N ILE A 43 5.45 -5.26 -41.72
CA ILE A 43 4.98 -6.05 -40.57
C ILE A 43 4.71 -5.12 -39.38
N VAL A 44 5.66 -4.28 -38.98
CA VAL A 44 5.50 -3.32 -37.87
C VAL A 44 4.28 -2.41 -38.09
N ILE A 45 4.05 -1.95 -39.33
CA ILE A 45 2.86 -1.14 -39.68
C ILE A 45 1.56 -1.96 -39.57
N ASN A 46 1.55 -3.22 -40.02
CA ASN A 46 0.38 -4.11 -39.90
C ASN A 46 0.10 -4.53 -38.45
N TYR A 47 1.12 -4.59 -37.60
CA TYR A 47 1.03 -4.92 -36.17
C TYR A 47 0.91 -3.68 -35.26
N THR A 48 0.56 -2.52 -35.81
CA THR A 48 0.31 -1.27 -35.05
C THR A 48 -0.60 -1.51 -33.84
N PHE A 49 -1.64 -2.33 -33.97
CA PHE A 49 -2.49 -2.73 -32.85
C PHE A 49 -1.73 -3.41 -31.70
N LEU A 50 -0.90 -4.42 -31.98
CA LEU A 50 -0.09 -5.08 -30.94
C LEU A 50 0.94 -4.13 -30.34
N ILE A 51 1.55 -3.26 -31.16
CA ILE A 51 2.51 -2.26 -30.70
C ILE A 51 1.85 -1.27 -29.74
N TYR A 52 0.65 -0.78 -30.04
CA TYR A 52 -0.10 0.09 -29.15
C TYR A 52 -0.44 -0.61 -27.83
N TRP A 53 -0.85 -1.88 -27.86
CA TRP A 53 -1.11 -2.64 -26.62
C TRP A 53 0.14 -2.88 -25.79
N MET A 54 1.27 -3.21 -26.42
CA MET A 54 2.56 -3.31 -25.73
C MET A 54 2.97 -1.99 -25.10
N ALA A 55 2.80 -0.87 -25.82
CA ALA A 55 3.06 0.47 -25.28
C ALA A 55 2.15 0.80 -24.09
N VAL A 56 0.86 0.47 -24.15
CA VAL A 56 -0.10 0.63 -23.04
C VAL A 56 0.32 -0.20 -21.83
N LEU A 57 0.73 -1.45 -22.01
CA LEU A 57 1.21 -2.30 -20.92
C LEU A 57 2.48 -1.74 -20.28
N ILE A 58 3.44 -1.26 -21.07
CA ILE A 58 4.65 -0.60 -20.59
C ILE A 58 4.29 0.66 -19.79
N LEU A 59 3.35 1.47 -20.28
CA LEU A 59 2.86 2.66 -19.58
C LEU A 59 2.20 2.30 -18.24
N LEU A 60 1.40 1.24 -18.17
CA LEU A 60 0.79 0.77 -16.91
C LEU A 60 1.84 0.30 -15.90
N ILE A 61 2.89 -0.40 -16.35
CA ILE A 61 4.00 -0.84 -15.49
C ILE A 61 4.79 0.37 -14.98
N MET A 62 5.08 1.33 -15.85
CA MET A 62 5.76 2.59 -15.50
C MET A 62 4.94 3.40 -14.48
N ALA A 63 3.65 3.60 -14.74
CA ALA A 63 2.73 4.29 -13.84
C ALA A 63 2.68 3.60 -12.46
N ARG A 64 2.60 2.26 -12.43
CA ARG A 64 2.65 1.48 -11.20
C ARG A 64 3.95 1.72 -10.43
N ARG A 65 5.10 1.73 -11.12
CA ARG A 65 6.42 1.97 -10.50
C ARG A 65 6.50 3.38 -9.90
N ILE A 66 5.99 4.38 -10.60
CA ILE A 66 5.96 5.78 -10.13
C ILE A 66 5.06 5.90 -8.89
N ILE A 67 3.83 5.39 -8.95
CA ILE A 67 2.88 5.45 -7.82
C ILE A 67 3.46 4.74 -6.60
N ARG A 68 4.00 3.54 -6.79
CA ARG A 68 4.60 2.77 -5.69
C ARG A 68 5.80 3.51 -5.08
N SER A 69 6.67 4.07 -5.91
CA SER A 69 7.81 4.88 -5.44
C SER A 69 7.37 6.10 -4.63
N ARG A 70 6.33 6.81 -5.10
CA ARG A 70 5.75 7.94 -4.35
C ARG A 70 5.18 7.52 -3.00
N ILE A 71 4.44 6.40 -2.97
CA ILE A 71 3.90 5.85 -1.71
C ILE A 71 5.05 5.49 -0.76
N ASP A 72 6.05 4.75 -1.23
CA ASP A 72 7.14 4.26 -0.38
C ASP A 72 7.99 5.43 0.17
N LYS A 73 8.17 6.52 -0.60
CA LYS A 73 8.83 7.76 -0.13
C LYS A 73 8.03 8.54 0.92
N SER A 74 6.71 8.38 0.97
CA SER A 74 5.85 9.06 1.96
C SER A 74 5.77 8.32 3.29
N GLN A 75 6.42 7.17 3.42
CA GLN A 75 6.41 6.39 4.67
C GLN A 75 7.49 6.90 5.63
N THR A 76 7.17 6.89 6.92
CA THR A 76 8.17 7.10 7.97
C THR A 76 9.31 6.07 7.82
N PRO A 77 10.58 6.50 7.86
CA PRO A 77 11.69 5.58 7.82
C PRO A 77 11.62 4.60 9.00
N TYR A 78 11.98 3.34 8.75
CA TYR A 78 12.16 2.39 9.84
C TYR A 78 13.40 2.77 10.64
N PRO A 79 13.32 2.81 11.99
CA PRO A 79 14.47 3.10 12.81
C PRO A 79 15.48 1.97 12.68
N MET A 80 16.75 2.33 12.65
CA MET A 80 17.86 1.37 12.57
C MET A 80 18.02 0.59 13.88
N VAL A 81 17.58 1.17 15.00
CA VAL A 81 17.57 0.55 16.33
C VAL A 81 16.19 0.72 16.92
N LEU A 82 15.57 -0.41 17.31
CA LEU A 82 14.33 -0.42 18.09
C LEU A 82 14.72 -0.61 19.55
N SER A 83 14.57 0.44 20.36
CA SER A 83 14.51 0.26 21.81
C SER A 83 13.18 -0.41 22.14
N ILE A 84 13.22 -1.45 22.96
CA ILE A 84 12.02 -2.04 23.57
C ILE A 84 12.18 -1.81 25.06
N GLY A 85 11.53 -0.78 25.60
CA GLY A 85 11.42 -0.57 27.04
C GLY A 85 10.72 -1.75 27.71
N GLY A 86 11.20 -2.13 28.90
CA GLY A 86 10.70 -3.30 29.64
C GLY A 86 9.51 -3.01 30.56
N PHE A 87 9.41 -1.78 31.08
CA PHE A 87 8.35 -1.33 31.98
C PHE A 87 7.80 0.01 31.50
N HIS A 88 6.48 0.16 31.51
CA HIS A 88 5.78 1.38 31.13
C HIS A 88 4.85 1.79 32.26
N ASP A 89 4.73 3.09 32.48
CA ASP A 89 3.91 3.64 33.56
C ASP A 89 2.42 3.66 33.21
N ALA A 90 2.08 3.73 31.91
CA ALA A 90 0.71 3.82 31.44
C ALA A 90 0.42 3.02 30.17
N GLU A 91 -0.78 2.44 30.09
CA GLU A 91 -1.35 1.81 28.89
C GLU A 91 -2.64 2.55 28.48
N PHE A 92 -2.71 2.96 27.21
CA PHE A 92 -3.87 3.65 26.65
C PHE A 92 -4.43 2.88 25.45
N ASN A 93 -5.75 2.77 25.39
CA ASN A 93 -6.44 2.34 24.18
C ASN A 93 -6.75 3.57 23.33
N ALA A 94 -6.18 3.64 22.13
CA ALA A 94 -6.44 4.71 21.18
C ALA A 94 -7.22 4.18 19.97
N GLU A 95 -8.03 5.05 19.38
CA GLU A 95 -8.70 4.77 18.10
C GLU A 95 -8.20 5.77 17.07
N GLY A 96 -7.75 5.28 15.91
CA GLY A 96 -7.17 6.15 14.90
C GLY A 96 -6.99 5.43 13.58
N HIS A 97 -7.12 6.20 12.49
CA HIS A 97 -7.10 5.69 11.11
C HIS A 97 -8.07 4.51 10.84
N GLY A 98 -9.14 4.38 11.64
CA GLY A 98 -10.13 3.31 11.54
C GLY A 98 -9.69 1.97 12.10
N PHE A 99 -8.77 1.98 13.06
CA PHE A 99 -8.31 0.82 13.82
C PHE A 99 -8.27 1.16 15.31
N LYS A 100 -8.24 0.10 16.13
CA LYS A 100 -7.90 0.21 17.55
C LYS A 100 -6.41 0.01 17.74
N TRP A 101 -5.84 0.71 18.71
CA TRP A 101 -4.42 0.71 19.03
C TRP A 101 -4.23 0.61 20.54
N LYS A 102 -3.10 0.05 20.94
CA LYS A 102 -2.64 0.04 22.32
C LYS A 102 -1.32 0.79 22.40
N ALA A 103 -1.33 1.94 23.04
CA ALA A 103 -0.13 2.73 23.30
C ALA A 103 0.37 2.47 24.72
N TYR A 104 1.68 2.36 24.86
CA TYR A 104 2.38 2.27 26.13
C TYR A 104 3.28 3.47 26.24
N ALA A 105 3.23 4.15 27.38
CA ALA A 105 3.94 5.38 27.58
C ALA A 105 4.54 5.48 28.97
N ASP A 106 5.62 6.24 29.05
CA ASP A 106 6.31 6.59 30.29
C ASP A 106 5.88 8.02 30.66
N VAL A 107 5.46 8.20 31.91
CA VAL A 107 4.87 9.46 32.37
C VAL A 107 5.91 10.21 33.19
N LYS A 108 6.36 11.36 32.69
CA LYS A 108 7.20 12.26 33.49
C LYS A 108 6.30 13.07 34.40
N GLN A 109 6.53 12.99 35.71
CA GLN A 109 5.79 13.75 36.72
C GLN A 109 6.59 14.98 37.18
N TRP A 110 5.90 16.08 37.49
CA TRP A 110 6.52 17.31 38.02
C TRP A 110 7.01 17.14 39.46
N ASP A 111 6.20 16.49 40.30
CA ASP A 111 6.51 16.15 41.69
C ASP A 111 5.91 14.77 42.02
N ARG A 112 6.66 13.92 42.73
CA ARG A 112 6.21 12.58 43.15
C ARG A 112 5.07 12.66 44.17
N SER A 113 4.89 13.82 44.83
CA SER A 113 3.85 14.00 45.85
C SER A 113 2.47 14.36 45.27
N THR A 114 2.43 15.13 44.17
CA THR A 114 1.18 15.62 43.57
C THR A 114 0.67 14.75 42.43
N ASN A 115 1.47 13.81 41.93
CA ASN A 115 1.15 12.95 40.77
C ASN A 115 0.75 13.75 39.51
N GLU A 116 1.15 15.02 39.40
CA GLU A 116 0.82 15.84 38.24
C GLU A 116 1.72 15.47 37.05
N PRO A 117 1.15 15.00 35.92
CA PRO A 117 1.93 14.65 34.75
C PRO A 117 2.44 15.91 34.05
N LEU A 118 3.76 16.00 33.87
CA LEU A 118 4.46 17.07 33.15
C LEU A 118 4.50 16.79 31.65
N ASP A 119 4.82 15.55 31.27
CA ASP A 119 4.93 15.13 29.87
C ASP A 119 4.72 13.62 29.77
N ILE A 120 4.32 13.15 28.60
CA ILE A 120 4.19 11.72 28.31
C ILE A 120 5.02 11.40 27.08
N HIS A 121 5.84 10.34 27.19
CA HIS A 121 6.57 9.80 26.08
C HIS A 121 6.01 8.44 25.68
N VAL A 122 5.54 8.31 24.44
CA VAL A 122 4.97 7.05 23.94
C VAL A 122 6.10 6.18 23.38
N ASP A 123 6.61 5.24 24.19
CA ASP A 123 7.68 4.32 23.76
C ASP A 123 7.17 3.28 22.75
N ARG A 124 5.91 2.81 22.91
CA ARG A 124 5.43 1.67 22.12
C ARG A 124 3.97 1.76 21.72
N VAL A 125 3.69 1.62 20.43
CA VAL A 125 2.33 1.47 19.89
C VAL A 125 2.14 0.09 19.25
N LYS A 126 1.16 -0.68 19.76
CA LYS A 126 0.73 -1.98 19.23
C LYS A 126 -0.58 -1.87 18.45
N GLY A 127 -0.72 -2.72 17.44
CA GLY A 127 -1.78 -2.67 16.43
C GLY A 127 -1.21 -2.63 15.01
N PRO A 128 -2.03 -2.37 13.98
CA PRO A 128 -3.45 -2.02 14.04
C PRO A 128 -4.34 -3.21 14.42
N TYR A 129 -5.27 -2.98 15.33
CA TYR A 129 -6.30 -3.95 15.73
C TYR A 129 -7.64 -3.65 15.04
N CYS A 130 -8.43 -4.69 14.81
CA CYS A 130 -9.77 -4.57 14.29
C CYS A 130 -10.69 -3.86 15.30
N THR A 131 -11.55 -2.98 14.80
CA THR A 131 -12.52 -2.24 15.60
C THR A 131 -13.55 -3.15 16.29
N ASN A 132 -13.89 -4.28 15.66
CA ASN A 132 -14.98 -5.16 16.10
C ASN A 132 -14.52 -6.22 17.10
N ASP A 133 -13.34 -6.80 16.91
CA ASP A 133 -12.89 -7.96 17.71
C ASP A 133 -11.47 -7.83 18.25
N PHE A 134 -10.85 -6.65 18.15
CA PHE A 134 -9.52 -6.32 18.67
C PHE A 134 -8.39 -7.23 18.15
N ARG A 135 -8.62 -8.00 17.08
CA ARG A 135 -7.59 -8.87 16.49
C ARG A 135 -6.64 -8.07 15.61
N GLU A 136 -5.38 -8.47 15.59
CA GLU A 136 -4.38 -7.84 14.73
C GLU A 136 -4.77 -7.97 13.25
N MET A 137 -4.68 -6.85 12.53
CA MET A 137 -5.05 -6.79 11.12
C MET A 137 -3.95 -7.42 10.26
N LYS A 138 -4.34 -8.30 9.33
CA LYS A 138 -3.40 -8.84 8.33
C LYS A 138 -3.09 -7.75 7.30
N VAL A 139 -1.81 -7.46 7.11
CA VAL A 139 -1.33 -6.44 6.17
C VAL A 139 -0.88 -7.09 4.86
N SER A 140 -1.34 -6.56 3.73
CA SER A 140 -0.86 -6.93 2.40
C SER A 140 -0.78 -5.71 1.47
N ARG A 141 -0.10 -5.85 0.33
CA ARG A 141 -0.02 -4.79 -0.68
C ARG A 141 -1.03 -5.05 -1.80
N THR A 142 -1.67 -3.98 -2.26
CA THR A 142 -2.49 -3.99 -3.49
C THR A 142 -1.60 -3.90 -4.73
N TYR A 143 -2.17 -4.13 -5.92
CA TYR A 143 -1.45 -4.01 -7.20
C TYR A 143 -0.73 -2.66 -7.34
N TRP A 144 -1.40 -1.56 -6.99
CA TRP A 144 -0.86 -0.19 -7.04
C TRP A 144 0.05 0.17 -5.86
N GLY A 145 0.37 -0.77 -4.97
CA GLY A 145 1.28 -0.55 -3.84
C GLY A 145 0.64 0.04 -2.59
N ARG A 146 -0.68 0.31 -2.56
CA ARG A 146 -1.38 0.70 -1.32
C ARG A 146 -1.42 -0.45 -0.31
N TYR A 147 -1.47 -0.15 0.97
CA TYR A 147 -1.54 -1.12 2.05
C TYR A 147 -2.99 -1.50 2.34
N LYS A 148 -3.28 -2.79 2.32
CA LYS A 148 -4.57 -3.38 2.62
C LYS A 148 -4.49 -4.07 3.98
N TYR A 149 -5.37 -3.68 4.88
CA TYR A 149 -5.54 -4.23 6.21
C TYR A 149 -6.83 -5.04 6.21
N LYS A 150 -6.76 -6.33 6.57
CA LYS A 150 -7.93 -7.21 6.63
C LYS A 150 -7.99 -7.94 7.96
N CYS A 151 -9.13 -7.86 8.64
CA CYS A 151 -9.40 -8.65 9.82
C CYS A 151 -9.56 -10.13 9.41
N PRO A 152 -8.87 -11.07 10.08
CA PRO A 152 -8.96 -12.49 9.75
C PRO A 152 -10.32 -13.12 10.06
N LYS A 153 -11.10 -12.55 10.99
CA LYS A 153 -12.37 -13.13 11.46
C LYS A 153 -13.60 -12.42 10.88
N CYS A 154 -13.80 -11.14 11.19
CA CYS A 154 -15.01 -10.42 10.77
C CYS A 154 -14.98 -9.89 9.32
N GLY A 155 -13.84 -10.00 8.63
CA GLY A 155 -13.70 -9.56 7.24
C GLY A 155 -13.61 -8.05 7.04
N TYR A 156 -13.66 -7.25 8.11
CA TYR A 156 -13.39 -5.80 8.05
C TYR A 156 -12.11 -5.53 7.28
N LYS A 157 -12.19 -4.61 6.32
CA LYS A 157 -11.08 -4.29 5.42
C LYS A 157 -10.94 -2.78 5.27
N ARG A 158 -9.69 -2.32 5.23
CA ARG A 158 -9.36 -0.92 4.96
C ARG A 158 -8.12 -0.84 4.09
N ILE A 159 -8.10 0.09 3.13
CA ILE A 159 -6.96 0.30 2.24
C ILE A 159 -6.44 1.71 2.46
N LEU A 160 -5.17 1.83 2.80
CA LEU A 160 -4.50 3.09 3.12
C LEU A 160 -3.20 3.24 2.32
N LEU A 161 -2.73 4.48 2.21
CA LEU A 161 -1.42 4.79 1.62
C LEU A 161 -0.28 4.53 2.61
N LYS A 162 -0.55 4.69 3.90
CA LYS A 162 0.43 4.52 4.99
C LYS A 162 0.55 3.06 5.42
N ASN A 163 1.75 2.66 5.81
CA ASN A 163 2.09 1.34 6.30
C ASN A 163 1.85 1.23 7.81
N ALA A 164 1.95 0.02 8.37
CA ALA A 164 1.67 -0.18 9.79
C ALA A 164 2.64 0.58 10.72
N TRP A 165 3.89 0.78 10.30
CA TRP A 165 4.89 1.53 11.05
C TRP A 165 4.61 3.04 11.06
N THR A 166 4.36 3.63 9.91
CA THR A 166 3.96 5.03 9.74
C THR A 166 2.71 5.33 10.57
N LEU A 167 1.70 4.46 10.51
CA LEU A 167 0.49 4.62 11.33
C LEU A 167 0.78 4.54 12.84
N LYS A 168 1.73 3.69 13.27
CA LYS A 168 2.13 3.63 14.69
C LYS A 168 2.81 4.93 15.14
N SER A 169 3.69 5.47 14.30
CA SER A 169 4.35 6.76 14.54
C SER A 169 3.32 7.87 14.63
N ASP A 170 2.42 7.97 13.65
CA ASP A 170 1.36 9.00 13.65
C ASP A 170 0.54 8.96 14.94
N ILE A 171 0.13 7.77 15.40
CA ILE A 171 -0.65 7.60 16.63
C ILE A 171 0.15 7.99 17.88
N GLY A 172 1.44 7.62 17.93
CA GLY A 172 2.32 8.02 19.03
C GLY A 172 2.45 9.54 19.10
N ASP A 173 2.73 10.17 17.96
CA ASP A 173 2.88 11.61 17.83
C ASP A 173 1.57 12.35 18.18
N GLU A 174 0.42 11.84 17.74
CA GLU A 174 -0.91 12.39 18.08
C GLU A 174 -1.19 12.34 19.60
N ILE A 175 -0.82 11.24 20.26
CA ILE A 175 -0.99 11.10 21.71
C ILE A 175 -0.06 12.08 22.45
N GLU A 176 1.23 12.11 22.10
CA GLU A 176 2.20 13.02 22.73
C GLU A 176 1.79 14.49 22.55
N ALA A 177 1.43 14.89 21.32
CA ALA A 177 0.99 16.26 21.03
C ALA A 177 -0.27 16.62 21.81
N GLY A 178 -1.26 15.73 21.87
CA GLY A 178 -2.49 15.96 22.62
C GLY A 178 -2.27 16.10 24.13
N TYR A 179 -1.23 15.51 24.70
CA TYR A 179 -0.83 15.74 26.09
C TYR A 179 -0.11 17.08 26.28
N ARG A 180 0.83 17.43 25.39
CA ARG A 180 1.54 18.73 25.46
C ARG A 180 0.58 19.92 25.37
N ASP A 181 -0.43 19.85 24.51
CA ASP A 181 -1.44 20.91 24.39
C ASP A 181 -2.25 21.09 25.69
N LYS A 182 -2.61 19.99 26.36
CA LYS A 182 -3.33 20.04 27.64
C LYS A 182 -2.49 20.62 28.77
N VAL A 183 -1.19 20.36 28.78
CA VAL A 183 -0.26 20.92 29.77
C VAL A 183 -0.09 22.42 29.55
N ASN A 184 0.07 22.87 28.29
CA ASN A 184 0.25 24.28 27.96
C ASN A 184 -1.04 25.13 28.10
N ALA A 185 -2.21 24.49 28.10
CA ALA A 185 -3.50 25.16 28.28
C ALA A 185 -3.90 25.35 29.76
N ARG A 186 -3.11 24.83 30.72
CA ARG A 186 -3.27 25.05 32.16
C ARG A 186 -2.44 26.25 32.60
#